data_AF-A0A9P6V1W4-F1
#
_entry.id   AF-A0A9P6V1W4-F1
#
_cell.length_a   1.000
_cell.length_b   1.000
_cell.length_c   1.000
_cell.angle_alpha   90.00
_cell.angle_beta   90.00
_cell.angle_gamma   90.00
#
_symmetry.space_group_name_H-M   'P 1'
#
loop_
_entity.id
_entity.type
_entity.pdbx_description
1 polymer ?
#
loop_
_entity_poly.entity_id
_entity_poly.type
_entity_poly.pdbx_seq_one_letter_code
_entity_poly.pdbx_strand_id
1 'polypeptide(L)'
;MIARAELGDHVAQETLGDMYMDGQVTPKDVQAAMTRRYDDLNRKYMDIAGTLQVTNDDQSTISRQLGVVGARIENLVIIGRGPRSVNVNRAAAIQFFRNSGLLKDFPVQEPELEPFHLSLLIESAMMEILIKHFFTRPLQCIFDGSEEFEAICGWMISRGSRASDRWRQELCILIAQDGEEMARRKEKEVSVAIMEFKNLISNVYSNVNKSMSNKIKELCDIAFDLSYAMFGMESKVYPVAIGLAAPFDGNYMTMAKRSDSNGSVSWV
;
A
#
# COMPACT_ATOMS: atom_id res chain seq x y z
N MET A 1 -31.67 16.58 -33.03
CA MET A 1 -31.32 15.21 -32.63
C MET A 1 -29.88 14.89 -32.99
N ILE A 2 -29.49 14.88 -34.28
CA ILE A 2 -28.10 14.66 -34.73
C ILE A 2 -27.12 15.65 -34.08
N ALA A 3 -27.39 16.95 -34.15
CA ALA A 3 -26.56 17.97 -33.52
C ALA A 3 -26.43 17.83 -31.99
N ARG A 4 -27.43 17.25 -31.30
CA ARG A 4 -27.34 16.98 -29.84
C ARG A 4 -26.44 15.78 -29.55
N ALA A 5 -26.50 14.76 -30.41
CA ALA A 5 -25.64 13.59 -30.32
C ALA A 5 -24.17 13.94 -30.60
N GLU A 6 -23.91 14.83 -31.56
CA GLU A 6 -22.57 15.35 -31.87
C GLU A 6 -21.99 16.18 -30.71
N LEU A 7 -22.85 16.81 -29.91
CA LEU A 7 -22.49 17.54 -28.69
C LEU A 7 -22.40 16.65 -27.43
N GLY A 8 -22.52 15.32 -27.57
CA GLY A 8 -22.29 14.38 -26.47
C GLY A 8 -23.50 14.03 -25.59
N ASP A 9 -24.72 14.38 -26.02
CA ASP A 9 -25.95 14.00 -25.31
C ASP A 9 -26.19 12.47 -25.44
N HIS A 10 -26.05 11.76 -24.33
CA HIS A 10 -26.10 10.29 -24.26
C HIS A 10 -27.47 9.71 -24.64
N VAL A 11 -28.57 10.37 -24.24
CA VAL A 11 -29.92 9.97 -24.64
C VAL A 11 -30.10 10.18 -26.14
N ALA A 12 -29.59 11.29 -26.68
CA ALA A 12 -29.67 11.54 -28.11
C ALA A 12 -28.84 10.54 -28.94
N GLN A 13 -27.70 10.07 -28.43
CA GLN A 13 -26.85 9.07 -29.09
C GLN A 13 -27.47 7.68 -29.10
N GLU A 14 -28.03 7.24 -27.97
CA GLU A 14 -28.75 5.96 -27.85
C GLU A 14 -29.95 5.94 -28.80
N THR A 15 -30.79 6.98 -28.75
CA THR A 15 -31.97 7.12 -29.60
C THR A 15 -31.58 7.12 -31.09
N LEU A 16 -30.47 7.78 -31.47
CA LEU A 16 -29.96 7.76 -32.84
C LEU A 16 -29.47 6.37 -33.26
N GLY A 17 -28.82 5.62 -32.38
CA GLY A 17 -28.40 4.25 -32.63
C GLY A 17 -29.58 3.35 -33.00
N ASP A 18 -30.66 3.46 -32.23
CA ASP A 18 -31.90 2.71 -32.48
C ASP A 18 -32.54 3.11 -33.82
N MET A 19 -32.55 4.42 -34.14
CA MET A 19 -33.04 4.90 -35.43
C MET A 19 -32.23 4.41 -36.65
N TYR A 20 -30.91 4.22 -36.50
CA TYR A 20 -30.08 3.61 -37.55
C TYR A 20 -30.33 2.11 -37.69
N MET A 21 -30.55 1.41 -36.58
CA MET A 21 -30.87 -0.03 -36.56
C MET A 21 -32.23 -0.34 -37.19
N ASP A 22 -33.20 0.54 -36.95
CA ASP A 22 -34.57 0.41 -37.46
C ASP A 22 -34.77 1.00 -38.86
N GLY A 23 -33.76 1.71 -39.39
CA GLY A 23 -33.79 2.29 -40.73
C GLY A 23 -34.78 3.45 -40.90
N GLN A 24 -35.15 4.13 -39.81
CA GLN A 24 -36.21 5.13 -39.81
C GLN A 24 -35.78 6.49 -40.38
N VAL A 25 -34.47 6.76 -40.48
CA VAL A 25 -33.94 8.07 -40.94
C VAL A 25 -32.90 7.93 -42.07
N THR A 26 -32.31 6.75 -42.27
CA THR A 26 -31.37 6.41 -43.38
C THR A 26 -31.48 4.91 -43.72
N PRO A 27 -31.01 4.44 -44.90
CA PRO A 27 -31.00 3.00 -45.20
C PRO A 27 -30.30 2.23 -44.09
N LYS A 28 -30.83 1.05 -43.74
CA LYS A 28 -30.36 0.21 -42.63
C LYS A 28 -28.86 -0.09 -42.75
N ASP A 29 -28.04 0.74 -42.10
CA ASP A 29 -26.59 0.64 -42.09
C ASP A 29 -26.14 0.13 -40.72
N VAL A 30 -26.31 -1.18 -40.55
CA VAL A 30 -25.93 -1.92 -39.35
C VAL A 30 -24.45 -1.75 -39.05
N GLN A 31 -23.62 -1.56 -40.08
CA GLN A 31 -22.18 -1.38 -39.92
C GLN A 31 -21.86 0.00 -39.33
N ALA A 32 -22.50 1.07 -39.81
CA ALA A 32 -22.36 2.40 -39.23
C ALA A 32 -22.92 2.47 -37.80
N ALA A 33 -24.04 1.79 -37.52
CA ALA A 33 -24.60 1.68 -36.17
C ALA A 33 -23.67 0.94 -35.21
N MET A 34 -23.08 -0.18 -35.65
CA MET A 34 -22.09 -0.95 -34.88
C MET A 34 -20.81 -0.14 -34.62
N THR A 35 -20.26 0.52 -35.65
CA THR A 35 -19.06 1.36 -35.50
C THR A 35 -19.30 2.49 -34.51
N ARG A 36 -20.45 3.19 -34.58
CA ARG A 36 -20.80 4.23 -33.60
C ARG A 36 -20.97 3.68 -32.19
N ARG A 37 -21.57 2.50 -32.05
CA ARG A 37 -21.72 1.84 -30.76
C ARG A 37 -20.37 1.44 -30.18
N TYR A 38 -19.45 0.96 -31.03
CA TYR A 38 -18.06 0.69 -30.64
C TYR A 38 -17.32 1.96 -30.25
N ASP A 39 -17.49 3.06 -30.99
CA ASP A 39 -16.85 4.34 -30.68
C ASP A 39 -17.39 4.93 -29.37
N ASP A 40 -18.68 4.80 -29.08
CA ASP A 40 -19.29 5.21 -27.80
C ASP A 40 -18.79 4.33 -26.65
N LEU A 41 -18.71 3.01 -26.84
CA LEU A 41 -18.13 2.10 -25.85
C LEU A 41 -16.66 2.43 -25.57
N ASN A 42 -15.89 2.70 -26.62
CA ASN A 42 -14.48 3.04 -26.52
C ASN A 42 -14.30 4.41 -25.86
N ARG A 43 -15.19 5.38 -26.12
CA ARG A 43 -15.17 6.68 -25.42
C ARG A 43 -15.49 6.53 -23.94
N LYS A 44 -16.55 5.78 -23.59
CA LYS A 44 -16.89 5.43 -22.20
C LYS A 44 -15.75 4.70 -21.51
N TYR A 45 -15.12 3.75 -22.19
CA TYR A 45 -13.92 3.07 -21.71
C TYR A 45 -12.75 4.04 -21.51
N MET A 46 -12.51 4.98 -22.42
CA MET A 46 -11.43 5.97 -22.29
C MET A 46 -11.73 7.04 -21.23
N ASP A 47 -12.99 7.35 -20.96
CA ASP A 47 -13.42 8.27 -19.89
C ASP A 47 -13.32 7.60 -18.52
N ILE A 48 -13.66 6.30 -18.43
CA ILE A 48 -13.38 5.43 -17.28
C ILE A 48 -11.86 5.28 -17.09
N ALA A 49 -11.11 5.04 -18.17
CA ALA A 49 -9.64 4.95 -18.11
C ALA A 49 -8.96 6.29 -17.79
N GLY A 50 -9.60 7.41 -18.16
CA GLY A 50 -9.16 8.76 -17.80
C GLY A 50 -9.47 9.10 -16.35
N THR A 51 -10.59 8.62 -15.80
CA THR A 51 -10.90 8.72 -14.36
C THR A 51 -10.01 7.81 -13.51
N LEU A 52 -9.56 6.67 -14.05
CA LEU A 52 -8.48 5.85 -13.47
C LEU A 52 -7.12 6.57 -13.44
N GLN A 53 -6.86 7.50 -14.37
CA GLN A 53 -5.64 8.34 -14.37
C GLN A 53 -5.68 9.48 -13.34
N VAL A 54 -6.80 9.66 -12.60
CA VAL A 54 -6.95 10.75 -11.60
C VAL A 54 -6.28 10.41 -10.26
N THR A 55 -5.85 9.17 -10.03
CA THR A 55 -4.94 8.83 -8.91
C THR A 55 -3.49 9.17 -9.24
N ASN A 56 -3.23 10.42 -9.64
CA ASN A 56 -1.92 11.08 -9.49
C ASN A 56 -1.69 11.37 -7.99
N ASP A 57 -1.75 10.37 -7.12
CA ASP A 57 -1.03 10.47 -5.86
C ASP A 57 0.43 10.30 -6.24
N ASP A 58 1.08 11.42 -6.56
CA ASP A 58 2.45 11.42 -7.05
C ASP A 58 3.34 10.64 -6.09
N GLN A 59 4.39 10.00 -6.62
CA GLN A 59 5.41 9.30 -5.82
C GLN A 59 5.86 10.14 -4.60
N SER A 60 5.85 11.47 -4.71
CA SER A 60 6.11 12.42 -3.62
C SER A 60 5.08 12.35 -2.48
N THR A 61 3.79 12.16 -2.77
CA THR A 61 2.73 11.98 -1.76
C THR A 61 2.89 10.66 -1.02
N ILE A 62 3.13 9.56 -1.73
CA ILE A 62 3.41 8.25 -1.10
C ILE A 62 4.67 8.33 -0.24
N SER A 63 5.76 8.90 -0.77
CA SER A 63 7.00 9.10 -0.01
C SER A 63 6.77 9.96 1.24
N ARG A 64 5.95 11.01 1.14
CA ARG A 64 5.57 11.83 2.30
C ARG A 64 4.80 11.02 3.34
N GLN A 65 3.82 10.21 2.92
CA GLN A 65 3.04 9.37 3.83
C GLN A 65 3.87 8.25 4.46
N LEU A 66 4.81 7.65 3.73
CA LEU A 66 5.80 6.72 4.28
C LEU A 66 6.67 7.42 5.34
N GLY A 67 7.06 8.68 5.12
CA GLY A 67 7.72 9.50 6.13
C GLY A 67 6.88 9.72 7.39
N VAL A 68 5.56 9.90 7.25
CA VAL A 68 4.62 9.97 8.39
C VAL A 68 4.58 8.65 9.14
N VAL A 69 4.51 7.51 8.45
CA VAL A 69 4.55 6.16 9.05
C VAL A 69 5.84 5.97 9.86
N GLY A 70 7.00 6.29 9.28
CA GLY A 70 8.30 6.22 9.95
C GLY A 70 8.34 7.08 11.23
N ALA A 71 7.94 8.35 11.14
CA ALA A 71 7.90 9.26 12.29
C ALA A 71 6.95 8.77 13.41
N ARG A 72 5.86 8.08 13.06
CA ARG A 72 4.92 7.50 14.02
C ARG A 72 5.51 6.28 14.72
N ILE A 73 6.26 5.43 13.99
CA ILE A 73 7.01 4.31 14.58
C ILE A 73 8.05 4.84 15.57
N GLU A 74 8.87 5.82 15.17
CA GLU A 74 9.85 6.46 16.05
C GLU A 74 9.19 7.02 17.33
N ASN A 75 8.05 7.71 17.18
CA ASN A 75 7.30 8.25 18.32
C ASN A 75 6.79 7.15 19.26
N LEU A 76 6.29 6.04 18.71
CA LEU A 76 5.86 4.88 19.51
C LEU A 76 7.02 4.26 20.28
N VAL A 77 8.19 4.11 19.66
CA VAL A 77 9.38 3.56 20.32
C VAL A 77 9.88 4.49 21.43
N ILE A 78 9.87 5.81 21.20
CA ILE A 78 10.21 6.81 22.22
C ILE A 78 9.25 6.72 23.42
N ILE A 79 7.95 6.60 23.18
CA ILE A 79 6.94 6.46 24.24
C ILE A 79 7.11 5.14 24.99
N GLY A 80 7.28 4.04 24.24
CA GLY A 80 7.42 2.70 24.78
C GLY A 80 8.62 2.60 25.72
N ARG A 81 9.81 3.06 25.28
CA ARG A 81 11.04 2.98 26.07
C ARG A 81 11.01 3.87 27.31
N GLY A 82 10.26 4.97 27.28
CA GLY A 82 10.22 5.96 28.34
C GLY A 82 11.55 6.72 28.53
N PRO A 83 11.62 7.64 29.51
CA PRO A 83 12.83 8.41 29.79
C PRO A 83 14.00 7.49 30.12
N ARG A 84 15.16 7.70 29.47
CA ARG A 84 16.37 6.87 29.67
C ARG A 84 16.14 5.36 29.46
N SER A 85 15.15 4.99 28.64
CA SER A 85 14.85 3.59 28.32
C SER A 85 14.46 2.71 29.52
N VAL A 86 13.93 3.31 30.59
CA VAL A 86 13.57 2.59 31.84
C VAL A 86 12.53 1.48 31.64
N ASN A 87 11.71 1.56 30.59
CA ASN A 87 10.67 0.57 30.31
C ASN A 87 11.16 -0.56 29.40
N VAL A 88 12.39 -0.49 28.87
CA VAL A 88 12.93 -1.54 27.98
C VAL A 88 13.38 -2.72 28.83
N ASN A 89 12.70 -3.86 28.69
CA ASN A 89 13.17 -5.10 29.28
C ASN A 89 14.27 -5.69 28.38
N ARG A 90 15.53 -5.31 28.65
CA ARG A 90 16.68 -5.71 27.82
C ARG A 90 16.77 -7.23 27.61
N ALA A 91 16.59 -8.02 28.67
CA ALA A 91 16.70 -9.47 28.57
C ALA A 91 15.60 -10.08 27.69
N ALA A 92 14.36 -9.62 27.88
CA ALA A 92 13.23 -10.10 27.08
C ALA A 92 13.33 -9.63 25.62
N ALA A 93 13.77 -8.39 25.39
CA ALA A 93 13.99 -7.84 24.05
C ALA A 93 15.05 -8.64 23.28
N ILE A 94 16.20 -8.90 23.88
CA ILE A 94 17.27 -9.71 23.26
C ILE A 94 16.75 -11.11 22.94
N GLN A 95 16.05 -11.75 23.88
CA GLN A 95 15.49 -13.08 23.66
C GLN A 95 14.47 -13.08 22.51
N PHE A 96 13.61 -12.07 22.44
CA PHE A 96 12.63 -11.91 21.38
C PHE A 96 13.31 -11.76 20.00
N PHE A 97 14.30 -10.86 19.89
CA PHE A 97 15.01 -10.61 18.63
C PHE A 97 15.93 -11.76 18.21
N ARG A 98 16.44 -12.54 19.17
CA ARG A 98 17.14 -13.79 18.87
C ARG A 98 16.19 -14.80 18.21
N ASN A 99 14.99 -14.96 18.78
CA ASN A 99 13.99 -15.90 18.29
C ASN A 99 13.40 -15.48 16.94
N SER A 100 13.31 -14.17 16.66
CA SER A 100 12.85 -13.67 15.35
C SER A 100 13.91 -13.77 14.25
N GLY A 101 15.17 -14.08 14.61
CA GLY A 101 16.29 -14.12 13.67
C GLY A 101 16.90 -12.76 13.34
N LEU A 102 16.35 -11.66 13.86
CA LEU A 102 16.83 -10.29 13.59
C LEU A 102 18.25 -10.05 14.13
N LEU A 103 18.70 -10.81 15.14
CA LEU A 103 20.06 -10.71 15.67
C LEU A 103 21.11 -11.51 14.88
N LYS A 104 20.71 -12.39 13.95
CA LYS A 104 21.64 -13.32 13.30
C LYS A 104 22.71 -12.59 12.49
N ASP A 105 22.29 -11.53 11.79
CA ASP A 105 23.14 -10.75 10.90
C ASP A 105 23.47 -9.36 11.48
N PHE A 106 23.03 -9.07 12.72
CA PHE A 106 23.28 -7.80 13.39
C PHE A 106 24.76 -7.69 13.82
N PRO A 107 25.43 -6.54 13.65
CA PRO A 107 26.88 -6.43 13.78
C PRO A 107 27.37 -6.39 15.24
N VAL A 108 26.48 -6.04 16.15
CA VAL A 108 26.79 -5.82 17.56
C VAL A 108 26.42 -7.09 18.30
N GLN A 109 27.38 -7.62 19.05
CA GLN A 109 27.15 -8.81 19.84
C GLN A 109 26.12 -8.51 20.94
N GLU A 110 25.32 -9.51 21.31
CA GLU A 110 24.26 -9.35 22.30
C GLU A 110 24.69 -8.67 23.63
N PRO A 111 25.90 -8.95 24.18
CA PRO A 111 26.36 -8.28 25.40
C PRO A 111 26.55 -6.77 25.22
N GLU A 112 26.90 -6.31 24.02
CA GLU A 112 27.21 -4.92 23.65
C GLU A 112 25.97 -4.14 23.18
N LEU A 113 24.80 -4.77 23.13
CA LEU A 113 23.55 -4.11 22.73
C LEU A 113 23.14 -3.04 23.75
N GLU A 114 23.45 -1.79 23.42
CA GLU A 114 22.92 -0.59 24.06
C GLU A 114 21.42 -0.34 23.78
N PRO A 115 20.72 0.48 24.60
CA PRO A 115 19.30 0.77 24.42
C PRO A 115 18.91 1.38 23.07
N PHE A 116 19.83 2.07 22.40
CA PHE A 116 19.54 2.63 21.08
C PHE A 116 19.51 1.54 20.00
N HIS A 117 20.38 0.51 20.06
CA HIS A 117 20.32 -0.63 19.14
C HIS A 117 18.99 -1.37 19.28
N LEU A 118 18.54 -1.56 20.52
CA LEU A 118 17.24 -2.17 20.78
C LEU A 118 16.10 -1.30 20.24
N SER A 119 16.22 0.03 20.31
CA SER A 119 15.21 0.92 19.73
C SER A 119 15.14 0.75 18.21
N LEU A 120 16.28 0.70 17.53
CA LEU A 120 16.35 0.45 16.08
C LEU A 120 15.73 -0.90 15.70
N LEU A 121 16.06 -1.98 16.43
CA LEU A 121 15.49 -3.31 16.19
C LEU A 121 13.97 -3.34 16.39
N ILE A 122 13.44 -2.58 17.35
CA ILE A 122 11.99 -2.45 17.55
C ILE A 122 11.37 -1.69 16.36
N GLU A 123 11.99 -0.60 15.91
CA GLU A 123 11.51 0.15 14.73
C GLU A 123 11.47 -0.74 13.48
N SER A 124 12.52 -1.54 13.25
CA SER A 124 12.57 -2.52 12.16
C SER A 124 11.47 -3.57 12.29
N ALA A 125 11.29 -4.17 13.46
CA ALA A 125 10.24 -5.17 13.69
C ALA A 125 8.83 -4.58 13.51
N MET A 126 8.60 -3.33 13.93
CA MET A 126 7.35 -2.63 13.68
C MET A 126 7.09 -2.42 12.18
N MET A 127 8.11 -2.05 11.42
CA MET A 127 7.99 -1.89 9.96
C MET A 127 7.75 -3.23 9.26
N GLU A 128 8.40 -4.31 9.70
CA GLU A 128 8.16 -5.67 9.18
C GLU A 128 6.70 -6.11 9.38
N ILE A 129 6.10 -5.81 10.53
CA ILE A 129 4.67 -6.06 10.78
C ILE A 129 3.81 -5.31 9.75
N LEU A 130 4.07 -4.03 9.49
CA LEU A 130 3.33 -3.26 8.48
C LEU A 130 3.55 -3.79 7.06
N ILE A 131 4.77 -4.19 6.72
CA ILE A 131 5.11 -4.78 5.43
C ILE A 131 4.32 -6.08 5.22
N LYS A 132 4.32 -6.95 6.22
CA LYS A 132 3.65 -8.26 6.20
C LYS A 132 2.13 -8.12 6.07
N HIS A 133 1.51 -7.18 6.78
CA HIS A 133 0.05 -7.05 6.80
C HIS A 133 -0.50 -6.11 5.73
N PHE A 134 0.24 -5.08 5.32
CA PHE A 134 -0.30 -4.04 4.45
C PHE A 134 0.49 -3.89 3.14
N PHE A 135 1.82 -3.73 3.18
CA PHE A 135 2.55 -3.26 1.98
C PHE A 135 2.93 -4.36 0.96
N THR A 136 2.82 -5.64 1.30
CA THR A 136 3.16 -6.75 0.37
C THR A 136 1.95 -7.51 -0.15
N ARG A 137 0.74 -7.17 0.31
CA ARG A 137 -0.47 -7.95 0.04
C ARG A 137 -1.45 -7.09 -0.77
N PRO A 138 -1.26 -7.00 -2.10
CA PRO A 138 -1.85 -5.96 -2.96
C PRO A 138 -3.38 -5.88 -2.99
N LEU A 139 -4.05 -6.86 -2.39
CA LEU A 139 -5.48 -7.03 -2.48
C LEU A 139 -6.09 -7.62 -1.22
N GLN A 140 -5.41 -7.66 -0.07
CA GLN A 140 -6.05 -8.19 1.12
C GLN A 140 -7.21 -7.30 1.63
N CYS A 141 -7.14 -6.01 1.30
CA CYS A 141 -8.26 -5.08 1.40
C CYS A 141 -9.40 -5.39 0.41
N ILE A 142 -9.26 -6.38 -0.50
CA ILE A 142 -10.18 -6.66 -1.60
C ILE A 142 -10.64 -8.12 -1.69
N PHE A 143 -9.72 -9.07 -1.53
CA PHE A 143 -9.95 -10.49 -1.50
C PHE A 143 -9.17 -11.09 -0.35
N ASP A 144 -9.78 -12.00 0.39
CA ASP A 144 -9.08 -12.79 1.38
C ASP A 144 -8.11 -13.74 0.66
N GLY A 145 -6.89 -13.26 0.37
CA GLY A 145 -5.74 -14.05 -0.11
C GLY A 145 -6.07 -15.20 -1.07
N SER A 146 -6.91 -14.97 -2.10
CA SER A 146 -7.30 -16.04 -2.99
C SER A 146 -6.10 -16.49 -3.83
N GLU A 147 -5.65 -17.71 -3.58
CA GLU A 147 -4.54 -18.34 -4.31
C GLU A 147 -4.81 -18.32 -5.82
N GLU A 148 -6.09 -18.40 -6.21
CA GLU A 148 -6.53 -18.36 -7.60
C GLU A 148 -6.30 -16.99 -8.23
N PHE A 149 -6.54 -15.90 -7.49
CA PHE A 149 -6.31 -14.55 -8.02
C PHE A 149 -4.81 -14.29 -8.18
N GLU A 150 -4.01 -14.66 -7.17
CA GLU A 150 -2.54 -14.58 -7.24
C GLU A 150 -1.99 -15.41 -8.41
N ALA A 151 -2.55 -16.60 -8.66
CA ALA A 151 -2.17 -17.43 -9.80
C ALA A 151 -2.49 -16.76 -11.15
N ILE A 152 -3.66 -16.12 -11.29
CA ILE A 152 -4.04 -15.38 -12.51
C ILE A 152 -3.13 -14.17 -12.71
N CYS A 153 -2.89 -13.37 -11.66
CA CYS A 153 -1.99 -12.24 -11.72
C CYS A 153 -0.56 -12.66 -12.07
N GLY A 154 -0.03 -13.70 -11.43
CA GLY A 154 1.27 -14.28 -11.76
C GLY A 154 1.37 -14.75 -13.21
N TRP A 155 0.32 -15.42 -13.71
CA TRP A 155 0.22 -15.85 -15.10
C TRP A 155 0.24 -14.67 -16.10
N MET A 156 -0.47 -13.57 -15.79
CA MET A 156 -0.47 -12.35 -16.61
C MET A 156 0.88 -11.64 -16.60
N ILE A 157 1.49 -11.48 -15.42
CA ILE A 157 2.80 -10.85 -15.22
C ILE A 157 3.87 -11.61 -15.99
N SER A 158 3.86 -12.95 -15.94
CA SER A 158 4.83 -13.80 -16.66
C SER A 158 4.84 -13.61 -18.18
N ARG A 159 3.78 -13.00 -18.74
CA ARG A 159 3.64 -12.70 -20.17
C ARG A 159 3.86 -11.23 -20.51
N GLY A 160 4.33 -10.44 -19.54
CA GLY A 160 4.54 -8.99 -19.72
C GLY A 160 3.24 -8.20 -19.88
N SER A 161 2.11 -8.75 -19.46
CA SER A 161 0.82 -8.07 -19.56
C SER A 161 0.66 -7.02 -18.47
N ARG A 162 0.27 -5.80 -18.84
CA ARG A 162 -0.15 -4.74 -17.91
C ARG A 162 -1.60 -4.91 -17.43
N ALA A 163 -2.31 -5.94 -17.91
CA ALA A 163 -3.70 -6.20 -17.54
C ALA A 163 -3.86 -6.53 -16.05
N SER A 164 -2.87 -7.18 -15.43
CA SER A 164 -2.88 -7.45 -13.98
C SER A 164 -2.95 -6.16 -13.16
N ASP A 165 -2.24 -5.13 -13.61
CA ASP A 165 -2.11 -3.87 -12.89
C ASP A 165 -3.43 -3.09 -12.99
N ARG A 166 -4.05 -3.08 -14.18
CA ARG A 166 -5.38 -2.49 -14.40
C ARG A 166 -6.48 -3.20 -13.63
N TRP A 167 -6.49 -4.53 -13.63
CA TRP A 167 -7.47 -5.31 -12.87
C TRP A 167 -7.41 -4.99 -11.38
N ARG A 168 -6.20 -4.95 -10.80
CA ARG A 168 -6.01 -4.53 -9.41
C ARG A 168 -6.58 -3.13 -9.15
N GLN A 169 -6.34 -2.16 -10.04
CA GLN A 169 -6.86 -0.79 -9.91
C GLN A 169 -8.39 -0.72 -9.93
N GLU A 170 -9.01 -1.41 -10.89
CA GLU A 170 -10.47 -1.47 -11.01
C GLU A 170 -11.10 -2.09 -9.76
N LEU A 171 -10.49 -3.14 -9.24
CA LEU A 171 -10.92 -3.78 -8.00
C LEU A 171 -10.82 -2.84 -6.80
N CYS A 172 -9.73 -2.07 -6.68
CA CYS A 172 -9.60 -1.03 -5.65
C CYS A 172 -10.77 -0.04 -5.72
N ILE A 173 -11.09 0.45 -6.92
CA ILE A 173 -12.17 1.43 -7.13
C ILE A 173 -13.53 0.84 -6.77
N LEU A 174 -13.82 -0.39 -7.20
CA LEU A 174 -15.08 -1.07 -6.88
C LEU A 174 -15.30 -1.15 -5.37
N ILE A 175 -14.25 -1.40 -4.60
CA ILE A 175 -14.35 -1.48 -3.14
C ILE A 175 -14.41 -0.10 -2.49
N ALA A 176 -13.69 0.89 -3.00
CA ALA A 176 -13.84 2.26 -2.50
C ALA A 176 -15.27 2.82 -2.72
N GLN A 177 -15.99 2.32 -3.72
CA GLN A 177 -17.41 2.65 -3.92
C GLN A 177 -18.33 1.97 -2.90
N ASP A 178 -17.91 0.85 -2.32
CA ASP A 178 -18.61 0.15 -1.24
C ASP A 178 -17.99 0.50 0.13
N GLY A 179 -18.40 1.65 0.67
CA GLY A 179 -17.87 2.17 1.93
C GLY A 179 -18.09 1.25 3.14
N GLU A 180 -19.16 0.43 3.14
CA GLU A 180 -19.44 -0.51 4.23
C GLU A 180 -18.47 -1.69 4.20
N GLU A 181 -18.30 -2.31 3.03
CA GLU A 181 -17.37 -3.42 2.86
C GLU A 181 -15.92 -2.97 3.12
N MET A 182 -15.55 -1.78 2.64
CA MET A 182 -14.22 -1.22 2.88
C MET A 182 -13.97 -0.99 4.37
N ALA A 183 -14.93 -0.45 5.11
CA ALA A 183 -14.80 -0.24 6.55
C ALA A 183 -14.67 -1.57 7.31
N ARG A 184 -15.49 -2.57 6.95
CA ARG A 184 -15.43 -3.92 7.54
C ARG A 184 -14.07 -4.59 7.34
N ARG A 185 -13.50 -4.46 6.13
CA ARG A 185 -12.19 -5.02 5.80
C ARG A 185 -11.05 -4.30 6.51
N LYS A 186 -11.10 -2.96 6.52
CA LYS A 186 -10.16 -2.15 7.30
C LYS A 186 -10.14 -2.61 8.75
N GLU A 187 -11.31 -2.74 9.39
CA GLU A 187 -11.41 -3.17 10.77
C GLU A 187 -10.79 -4.57 11.00
N LYS A 188 -11.09 -5.54 10.12
CA LYS A 188 -10.54 -6.90 10.19
C LYS A 188 -9.01 -6.89 10.12
N GLU A 189 -8.43 -6.31 9.08
CA GLU A 189 -6.97 -6.36 8.84
C GLU A 189 -6.21 -5.51 9.86
N VAL A 190 -6.72 -4.32 10.20
CA VAL A 190 -6.12 -3.47 11.24
C VAL A 190 -6.15 -4.18 12.60
N SER A 191 -7.20 -4.92 12.94
CA SER A 191 -7.28 -5.67 14.20
C SER A 191 -6.21 -6.76 14.31
N VAL A 192 -5.93 -7.47 13.21
CA VAL A 192 -4.87 -8.49 13.15
C VAL A 192 -3.50 -7.86 13.35
N ALA A 193 -3.21 -6.77 12.63
CA ALA A 193 -1.95 -6.05 12.79
C ALA A 193 -1.76 -5.50 14.21
N ILE A 194 -2.80 -4.88 14.80
CA ILE A 194 -2.78 -4.37 16.18
C ILE A 194 -2.44 -5.50 17.18
N MET A 195 -2.96 -6.71 16.98
CA MET A 195 -2.66 -7.84 17.85
C MET A 195 -1.17 -8.21 17.81
N GLU A 196 -0.57 -8.24 16.62
CA GLU A 196 0.86 -8.54 16.46
C GLU A 196 1.75 -7.42 17.04
N PHE A 197 1.36 -6.15 16.86
CA PHE A 197 2.01 -5.01 17.53
C PHE A 197 1.96 -5.11 19.05
N LYS A 198 0.80 -5.44 19.62
CA LYS A 198 0.64 -5.61 21.07
C LYS A 198 1.52 -6.73 21.59
N ASN A 199 1.62 -7.84 20.85
CA ASN A 199 2.52 -8.94 21.19
C ASN A 199 3.98 -8.46 21.21
N LEU A 200 4.46 -7.80 20.16
CA LEU A 200 5.82 -7.22 20.11
C LEU A 200 6.09 -6.32 21.32
N ILE A 201 5.21 -5.36 21.57
CA ILE A 201 5.38 -4.37 22.64
C ILE A 201 5.37 -5.04 24.01
N SER A 202 4.47 -6.00 24.26
CA SER A 202 4.39 -6.70 25.55
C SER A 202 5.62 -7.56 25.87
N ASN A 203 6.33 -8.03 24.84
CA ASN A 203 7.56 -8.80 25.00
C ASN A 203 8.78 -7.89 25.26
N VAL A 204 8.75 -6.66 24.76
CA VAL A 204 9.92 -5.75 24.80
C VAL A 204 9.83 -4.69 25.89
N TYR A 205 8.61 -4.23 26.21
CA TYR A 205 8.38 -3.17 27.18
C TYR A 205 7.64 -3.68 28.42
N SER A 206 8.06 -3.21 29.59
CA SER A 206 7.48 -3.61 30.88
C SER A 206 6.16 -2.92 31.21
N ASN A 207 5.81 -1.81 30.53
CA ASN A 207 4.60 -1.05 30.80
C ASN A 207 3.97 -0.51 29.51
N VAL A 208 2.80 -1.03 29.15
CA VAL A 208 2.03 -0.59 27.98
C VAL A 208 0.82 0.19 28.46
N ASN A 209 0.79 1.49 28.16
CA ASN A 209 -0.33 2.35 28.55
C ASN A 209 -1.43 2.41 27.47
N LYS A 210 -2.64 2.84 27.86
CA LYS A 210 -3.80 2.99 26.94
C LYS A 210 -3.51 3.97 25.79
N SER A 211 -2.69 4.99 26.03
CA SER A 211 -2.30 5.97 25.01
C SER A 211 -1.49 5.32 23.88
N MET A 212 -0.58 4.39 24.19
CA MET A 212 0.19 3.64 23.21
C MET A 212 -0.71 2.75 22.35
N SER A 213 -1.70 2.09 22.95
CA SER A 213 -2.68 1.28 22.20
C SER A 213 -3.46 2.09 21.17
N ASN A 214 -3.88 3.31 21.51
CA ASN A 214 -4.57 4.19 20.56
C ASN A 214 -3.64 4.62 19.42
N LYS A 215 -2.38 4.94 19.72
CA LYS A 215 -1.39 5.33 18.70
C LYS A 215 -1.02 4.18 17.76
N ILE A 216 -1.00 2.93 18.23
CA ILE A 216 -0.83 1.75 17.37
C ILE A 216 -1.99 1.64 16.40
N LYS A 217 -3.23 1.85 16.88
CA LYS A 217 -4.41 1.85 16.02
C LYS A 217 -4.30 2.94 14.94
N GLU A 218 -3.98 4.16 15.33
CA GLU A 218 -3.75 5.26 14.38
C GLU A 218 -2.67 4.91 13.33
N LEU A 219 -1.56 4.32 13.76
CA LEU A 219 -0.50 3.87 12.84
C LEU A 219 -1.01 2.82 11.84
N CYS A 220 -1.75 1.81 12.32
CA CYS A 220 -2.30 0.76 11.46
C CYS A 220 -3.36 1.31 10.50
N ASP A 221 -4.21 2.24 10.96
CA ASP A 221 -5.21 2.91 10.12
C ASP A 221 -4.51 3.69 8.98
N ILE A 222 -3.47 4.46 9.29
CA ILE A 222 -2.67 5.21 8.29
C ILE A 222 -1.95 4.26 7.33
N ALA A 223 -1.33 3.20 7.84
CA ALA A 223 -0.60 2.25 7.01
C ALA A 223 -1.52 1.48 6.05
N PHE A 224 -2.73 1.14 6.51
CA PHE A 224 -3.75 0.52 5.67
C PHE A 224 -4.21 1.48 4.56
N ASP A 225 -4.56 2.73 4.90
CA ASP A 225 -4.97 3.73 3.91
C ASP A 225 -3.86 4.01 2.89
N LEU A 226 -2.61 4.06 3.35
CA LEU A 226 -1.43 4.19 2.48
C LEU A 226 -1.26 2.98 1.57
N SER A 227 -1.42 1.76 2.08
CA SER A 227 -1.31 0.55 1.26
C SER A 227 -2.36 0.54 0.15
N TYR A 228 -3.59 0.93 0.46
CA TYR A 228 -4.66 1.08 -0.52
C TYR A 228 -4.29 2.10 -1.61
N ALA A 229 -3.78 3.28 -1.22
CA ALA A 229 -3.31 4.28 -2.17
C ALA A 229 -2.17 3.75 -3.06
N MET A 230 -1.16 3.09 -2.47
CA MET A 230 -0.05 2.46 -3.20
C MET A 230 -0.56 1.40 -4.20
N PHE A 231 -1.62 0.67 -3.86
CA PHE A 231 -2.19 -0.34 -4.74
C PHE A 231 -3.12 0.22 -5.82
N GLY A 232 -3.66 1.43 -5.63
CA GLY A 232 -4.40 2.16 -6.67
C GLY A 232 -3.51 2.76 -7.77
N MET A 233 -2.21 2.93 -7.53
CA MET A 233 -1.29 3.58 -8.48
C MET A 233 -0.90 2.71 -9.68
N GLU A 234 -0.58 3.33 -10.82
CA GLU A 234 0.00 2.62 -11.98
C GLU A 234 1.42 2.12 -11.69
N SER A 235 2.20 2.91 -10.94
CA SER A 235 3.54 2.54 -10.48
C SER A 235 3.48 1.57 -9.31
N LYS A 236 4.22 0.47 -9.39
CA LYS A 236 4.36 -0.48 -8.28
C LYS A 236 5.33 0.07 -7.25
N VAL A 237 4.84 0.30 -6.03
CA VAL A 237 5.69 0.60 -4.87
C VAL A 237 5.78 -0.65 -4.03
N TYR A 238 7.00 -1.14 -3.79
CA TYR A 238 7.25 -2.32 -2.98
C TYR A 238 8.46 -2.08 -2.06
N PRO A 239 8.46 -2.70 -0.87
CA PRO A 239 9.62 -2.66 0.01
C PRO A 239 10.79 -3.37 -0.68
N VAL A 240 11.95 -2.74 -0.68
CA VAL A 240 13.21 -3.32 -1.17
C VAL A 240 14.13 -3.51 0.03
N ALA A 241 14.61 -4.73 0.23
CA ALA A 241 15.67 -4.99 1.20
C ALA A 241 16.99 -4.42 0.66
N ILE A 242 17.57 -3.46 1.38
CA ILE A 242 18.87 -2.88 1.03
C ILE A 242 19.95 -3.73 1.69
N GLY A 243 20.82 -4.31 0.87
CA GLY A 243 21.95 -5.10 1.35
C GLY A 243 23.00 -4.24 2.05
N LEU A 244 23.73 -4.84 2.99
CA LEU A 244 24.92 -4.23 3.58
C LEU A 244 25.97 -3.96 2.51
N ALA A 245 26.77 -2.91 2.73
CA ALA A 245 27.75 -2.38 1.80
C ALA A 245 27.19 -1.84 0.47
N ALA A 246 25.86 -1.77 0.30
CA ALA A 246 25.26 -1.07 -0.84
C ALA A 246 25.64 0.42 -0.80
N PRO A 247 25.88 1.09 -1.94
CA PRO A 247 26.13 2.53 -1.94
C PRO A 247 24.88 3.28 -1.44
N PHE A 248 25.09 4.36 -0.70
CA PHE A 248 23.99 5.24 -0.29
C PHE A 248 23.30 5.83 -1.54
N ASP A 249 21.97 5.75 -1.58
CA ASP A 249 21.15 6.38 -2.62
C ASP A 249 20.16 7.36 -2.00
N GLY A 250 20.43 8.66 -2.15
CA GLY A 250 19.61 9.73 -1.59
C GLY A 250 18.19 9.82 -2.17
N ASN A 251 17.87 9.09 -3.24
CA ASN A 251 16.51 9.01 -3.77
C ASN A 251 15.63 8.04 -2.97
N TYR A 252 16.23 7.04 -2.33
CA TYR A 252 15.53 5.94 -1.65
C TYR A 252 15.92 5.77 -0.18
N MET A 253 16.96 6.47 0.29
CA MET A 253 17.52 6.34 1.63
C MET A 253 17.62 7.69 2.34
N THR A 254 17.43 7.67 3.66
CA THR A 254 17.67 8.81 4.54
C THR A 254 18.96 8.59 5.32
N MET A 255 19.84 9.60 5.38
CA MET A 255 21.07 9.50 6.15
C MET A 255 20.78 9.37 7.65
N ALA A 256 21.45 8.44 8.32
CA ALA A 256 21.47 8.40 9.77
C ALA A 256 22.33 9.55 10.34
N LYS A 257 22.19 9.83 11.65
CA LYS A 257 22.98 10.87 12.31
C LYS A 257 24.47 10.50 12.23
N ARG A 258 25.29 11.43 11.71
CA ARG A 258 26.75 11.30 11.51
C ARG A 258 27.18 10.37 10.35
N SER A 259 26.32 10.18 9.35
CA SER A 259 26.65 9.44 8.11
C SER A 259 27.19 10.35 7.00
N ASP A 260 27.82 9.76 5.98
CA ASP A 260 28.33 10.43 4.77
C ASP A 260 27.51 10.01 3.55
N SER A 261 27.15 10.98 2.69
CA SER A 261 26.46 10.77 1.42
C SER A 261 27.26 9.96 0.39
N ASN A 262 28.59 9.90 0.53
CA ASN A 262 29.46 9.05 -0.29
C ASN A 262 29.73 7.68 0.35
N GLY A 263 29.09 7.40 1.48
CA GLY A 263 29.25 6.16 2.22
C GLY A 263 28.54 4.96 1.59
N SER A 264 28.78 3.80 2.18
CA SER A 264 27.98 2.61 1.94
C SER A 264 27.10 2.33 3.16
N VAL A 265 26.03 1.58 2.95
CA VAL A 265 25.11 1.10 3.98
C VAL A 265 25.89 0.17 4.89
N SER A 266 26.36 0.71 6.01
CA SER A 266 26.84 -0.08 7.12
C SER A 266 25.74 -0.20 8.15
N TRP A 267 25.90 -1.15 9.04
CA TRP A 267 25.22 -1.02 10.31
C TRP A 267 25.72 0.24 11.05
N VAL A 268 24.83 0.92 11.75
CA VAL A 268 25.14 2.12 12.55
C VAL A 268 25.89 1.74 13.82
#